data_AF-A0A2K9LUC3-F1
#
_entry.id   AF-A0A2K9LUC3-F1
#
_cell.length_a   1.000
_cell.length_b   1.000
_cell.length_c   1.000
_cell.angle_alpha   90.00
_cell.angle_beta   90.00
_cell.angle_gamma   90.00
#
_symmetry.space_group_name_H-M   'P 1'
#
loop_
_entity.id
_entity.type
_entity.pdbx_description
1 polymer ?
#
loop_
_entity_poly.entity_id
_entity_poly.type
_entity_poly.pdbx_seq_one_letter_code
_entity_poly.pdbx_strand_id
1 'polypeptide(L)'
;MQVNIMTIFWLIFYVINHNKRKYGISSDNFRMVIMNWNLIVFIIFWSGIIYYLNLSEDDVLQYTKGQAICTLVTHFIAPLSLLLLYFFTMGNELYKYSDLYKKSGIYLTILYPFLYMIYIYLRGEMYMKDGWIEPAWPYPFLDFSNPFIGTSTILYMLLLTVVFTVWIILHHVFLLFLNNTLFKSFHKKIKHNQ
;
A
#
# COMPACT_ATOMS: atom_id res chain seq x y z
N MET A 1 0.96 -6.55 -15.07
CA MET A 1 -0.12 -7.00 -14.15
C MET A 1 0.46 -7.77 -12.96
N GLN A 2 1.19 -7.12 -12.05
CA GLN A 2 1.68 -7.75 -10.80
C GLN A 2 1.24 -7.00 -9.53
N VAL A 3 0.66 -5.82 -9.71
CA VAL A 3 0.34 -4.90 -8.62
C VAL A 3 -1.06 -5.25 -8.12
N ASN A 4 -1.20 -5.40 -6.79
CA ASN A 4 -2.39 -5.82 -6.02
C ASN A 4 -2.74 -7.31 -5.83
N ILE A 5 -1.87 -8.25 -6.21
CA ILE A 5 -2.02 -9.66 -5.82
C ILE A 5 -2.09 -9.79 -4.28
N MET A 6 -1.24 -9.07 -3.55
CA MET A 6 -1.23 -9.05 -2.09
C MET A 6 -2.58 -8.65 -1.48
N THR A 7 -3.22 -7.60 -2.01
CA THR A 7 -4.53 -7.12 -1.55
C THR A 7 -5.61 -8.17 -1.75
N ILE A 8 -5.61 -8.86 -2.88
CA ILE A 8 -6.57 -9.94 -3.17
C ILE A 8 -6.33 -11.14 -2.24
N PHE A 9 -5.09 -11.61 -2.12
CA PHE A 9 -4.75 -12.68 -1.18
C PHE A 9 -5.15 -12.34 0.25
N TRP A 10 -4.96 -11.09 0.66
CA TRP A 10 -5.31 -10.68 1.99
C TRP A 10 -6.80 -10.54 2.20
N LEU A 11 -7.55 -10.07 1.21
CA LEU A 11 -9.02 -10.05 1.27
C LEU A 11 -9.58 -11.47 1.44
N ILE A 12 -9.05 -12.44 0.70
CA ILE A 12 -9.41 -13.87 0.84
C ILE A 12 -9.03 -14.37 2.24
N PHE A 13 -7.79 -14.10 2.68
CA PHE A 13 -7.31 -14.51 4.01
C PHE A 13 -8.17 -13.92 5.13
N TYR A 14 -8.57 -12.65 5.00
CA TYR A 14 -9.38 -11.93 5.96
C TYR A 14 -10.76 -12.56 6.11
N VAL A 15 -11.44 -12.84 4.98
CA VAL A 15 -12.76 -13.49 4.97
C VAL A 15 -12.69 -14.87 5.61
N ILE A 16 -11.69 -15.69 5.27
CA ILE A 16 -11.54 -17.05 5.81
C ILE A 16 -11.23 -17.05 7.31
N ASN A 17 -10.47 -16.08 7.81
CA ASN A 17 -9.98 -16.06 9.18
C ASN A 17 -10.70 -15.05 10.09
N HIS A 18 -11.85 -14.51 9.65
CA HIS A 18 -12.59 -13.48 10.37
C HIS A 18 -12.86 -13.83 11.84
N ASN A 19 -13.16 -15.11 12.15
CA ASN A 19 -13.53 -15.59 13.48
C ASN A 19 -12.40 -16.29 14.25
N LYS A 20 -11.15 -16.28 13.77
CA LYS A 20 -10.03 -16.98 14.45
C LYS A 20 -9.35 -16.10 15.50
N ARG A 21 -8.65 -16.73 16.45
CA ARG A 21 -7.85 -16.06 17.49
C ARG A 21 -6.90 -15.03 16.86
N LYS A 22 -6.83 -13.84 17.46
CA LYS A 22 -6.05 -12.69 16.98
C LYS A 22 -4.58 -12.77 17.41
N TYR A 23 -3.75 -13.51 16.69
CA TYR A 23 -2.30 -13.55 16.91
C TYR A 23 -1.53 -13.59 15.59
N GLY A 24 -0.32 -13.03 15.57
CA GLY A 24 0.50 -12.97 14.36
C GLY A 24 -0.23 -12.25 13.22
N ILE A 25 -0.40 -12.93 12.08
CA ILE A 25 -1.02 -12.38 10.86
C ILE A 25 -2.52 -12.08 10.97
N SER A 26 -3.21 -12.62 11.98
CA SER A 26 -4.62 -12.29 12.25
C SER A 26 -4.80 -11.15 13.26
N SER A 27 -3.70 -10.66 13.86
CA SER A 27 -3.71 -9.61 14.88
C SER A 27 -4.11 -8.24 14.32
N ASP A 28 -4.72 -7.40 15.17
CA ASP A 28 -5.14 -6.05 14.79
C ASP A 28 -3.95 -5.17 14.34
N ASN A 29 -2.77 -5.38 14.94
CA ASN A 29 -1.52 -4.76 14.49
C ASN A 29 -1.14 -5.15 13.06
N PHE A 30 -1.24 -6.42 12.68
CA PHE A 30 -0.93 -6.86 11.32
C PHE A 30 -1.99 -6.39 10.31
N ARG A 31 -3.26 -6.31 10.71
CA ARG A 31 -4.32 -5.72 9.88
C ARG A 31 -4.01 -4.26 9.53
N MET A 32 -3.47 -3.48 10.48
CA MET A 32 -2.99 -2.12 10.21
C MET A 32 -1.82 -2.07 9.22
N VAL A 33 -0.87 -3.01 9.30
CA VAL A 33 0.24 -3.10 8.32
C VAL A 33 -0.30 -3.27 6.91
N ILE A 34 -1.22 -4.21 6.75
CA ILE A 34 -1.78 -4.53 5.44
C ILE A 34 -2.62 -3.37 4.92
N MET A 35 -3.39 -2.74 5.81
CA MET A 35 -4.16 -1.57 5.45
C MET A 35 -3.25 -0.43 4.98
N ASN A 36 -2.11 -0.22 5.63
CA ASN A 36 -1.13 0.77 5.23
C ASN A 36 -0.57 0.46 3.82
N TRP A 37 -0.14 -0.78 3.57
CA TRP A 37 0.31 -1.18 2.23
C TRP A 37 -0.78 -1.02 1.16
N ASN A 38 -2.01 -1.40 1.48
CA ASN A 38 -3.14 -1.24 0.56
C ASN A 38 -3.37 0.23 0.21
N LEU A 39 -3.29 1.14 1.18
CA LEU A 39 -3.41 2.58 0.93
C LEU A 39 -2.29 3.11 0.03
N ILE A 40 -1.05 2.67 0.26
CA ILE A 40 0.10 3.08 -0.55
C ILE A 40 -0.08 2.62 -2.00
N VAL A 41 -0.36 1.34 -2.21
CA VAL A 41 -0.55 0.79 -3.57
C VAL A 41 -1.74 1.44 -4.27
N PHE A 42 -2.84 1.67 -3.53
CA PHE A 42 -4.01 2.35 -4.05
C PHE A 42 -3.68 3.78 -4.52
N ILE A 43 -3.00 4.57 -3.69
CA ILE A 43 -2.66 5.96 -4.04
C ILE A 43 -1.67 5.98 -5.21
N ILE A 44 -0.58 5.21 -5.16
CA ILE A 44 0.42 5.17 -6.25
C ILE A 44 -0.24 4.82 -7.58
N PHE A 45 -1.12 3.81 -7.59
CA PHE A 45 -1.79 3.40 -8.81
C PHE A 45 -2.64 4.52 -9.40
N TRP A 46 -3.50 5.16 -8.59
CA TRP A 46 -4.37 6.22 -9.06
C TRP A 46 -3.61 7.49 -9.44
N SER A 47 -2.54 7.82 -8.71
CA SER A 47 -1.60 8.89 -9.12
C SER A 47 -0.97 8.59 -10.48
N GLY A 48 -0.58 7.34 -10.74
CA GLY A 48 -0.09 6.89 -12.04
C GLY A 48 -1.13 7.09 -13.14
N ILE A 49 -2.37 6.61 -12.95
CA ILE A 49 -3.45 6.77 -13.93
C ILE A 49 -3.70 8.25 -14.24
N ILE A 50 -3.79 9.11 -13.23
CA ILE A 50 -3.99 10.55 -13.42
C ILE A 50 -2.83 11.18 -14.20
N TYR A 51 -1.59 10.79 -13.90
CA TYR A 51 -0.42 11.28 -14.61
C TYR A 51 -0.43 10.89 -16.09
N TYR A 52 -0.71 9.62 -16.41
CA TYR A 52 -0.77 9.14 -17.79
C TYR A 52 -1.94 9.73 -18.59
N LEU A 53 -3.11 9.90 -17.97
CA LEU A 53 -4.26 10.56 -18.61
C LEU A 53 -3.97 12.00 -19.06
N ASN A 54 -3.03 12.68 -18.39
CA ASN A 54 -2.65 14.06 -18.73
C ASN A 54 -1.57 14.16 -19.83
N LEU A 55 -0.91 13.05 -20.17
CA LEU A 55 0.21 13.03 -21.14
C LEU A 55 -0.19 12.49 -22.51
N SER A 56 -1.13 11.56 -22.57
CA SER A 56 -1.60 10.93 -23.80
C SER A 56 -3.00 10.36 -23.57
N GLU A 57 -4.02 10.85 -24.29
CA GLU A 57 -5.37 10.26 -24.26
C GLU A 57 -5.36 8.80 -24.79
N ASP A 58 -4.37 8.46 -25.63
CA ASP A 58 -4.32 7.20 -26.38
C ASP A 58 -3.81 5.97 -25.59
N ASP A 59 -3.02 6.14 -24.52
CA ASP A 59 -2.41 4.99 -23.83
C ASP A 59 -3.39 4.23 -22.93
N VAL A 60 -4.41 4.90 -22.40
CA VAL A 60 -5.50 4.26 -21.65
C VAL A 60 -6.52 3.59 -22.59
N LEU A 61 -6.56 3.99 -23.88
CA LEU A 61 -7.47 3.49 -24.89
C LEU A 61 -7.01 2.15 -25.54
N GLN A 62 -5.78 1.70 -25.31
CA GLN A 62 -5.28 0.43 -25.87
C GLN A 62 -5.63 -0.82 -25.04
N TYR A 63 -6.31 -0.67 -23.90
CA TYR A 63 -6.72 -1.81 -23.10
C TYR A 63 -7.86 -2.60 -23.77
N THR A 64 -7.70 -3.92 -23.86
CA THR A 64 -8.84 -4.80 -24.13
C THR A 64 -9.86 -4.69 -22.97
N LYS A 65 -11.14 -4.93 -23.26
CA LYS A 65 -12.21 -4.92 -22.24
C LYS A 65 -11.87 -5.78 -21.02
N GLY A 66 -11.27 -6.96 -21.25
CA GLY A 66 -10.85 -7.87 -20.18
C GLY A 66 -9.73 -7.29 -19.30
N GLN A 67 -8.73 -6.64 -19.90
CA GLN A 67 -7.66 -5.99 -19.15
C GLN A 67 -8.17 -4.78 -18.36
N ALA A 68 -9.07 -3.98 -18.92
CA ALA A 68 -9.70 -2.86 -18.22
C ALA A 68 -10.47 -3.33 -16.99
N ILE A 69 -11.29 -4.39 -17.13
CA ILE A 69 -12.01 -4.99 -16.00
C ILE A 69 -11.04 -5.54 -14.95
N CYS A 70 -10.00 -6.26 -15.38
CA CYS A 70 -9.01 -6.81 -14.45
C CYS A 70 -8.33 -5.69 -13.65
N THR A 71 -7.90 -4.62 -14.31
CA THR A 71 -7.29 -3.44 -13.69
C THR A 71 -8.24 -2.76 -12.70
N LEU A 72 -9.50 -2.56 -13.08
CA LEU A 72 -10.53 -1.99 -12.20
C LEU A 72 -10.73 -2.85 -10.95
N VAL A 73 -10.88 -4.16 -11.11
CA VAL A 73 -11.10 -5.08 -9.98
C VAL A 73 -9.88 -5.08 -9.04
N THR A 74 -8.69 -5.21 -9.62
CA THR A 74 -7.43 -5.35 -8.86
C THR A 74 -7.00 -4.05 -8.18
N HIS A 75 -7.21 -2.88 -8.79
CA HIS A 75 -6.68 -1.61 -8.28
C HIS A 75 -7.72 -0.64 -7.73
N PHE A 76 -9.01 -0.97 -7.86
CA PHE A 76 -10.09 -0.19 -7.27
C PHE A 76 -10.97 -1.02 -6.36
N ILE A 77 -11.66 -2.03 -6.91
CA ILE A 77 -12.71 -2.74 -6.18
C ILE A 77 -12.12 -3.51 -4.98
N ALA A 78 -11.05 -4.29 -5.18
CA ALA A 78 -10.45 -5.06 -4.09
C ALA A 78 -9.82 -4.17 -3.00
N PRO A 79 -8.99 -3.16 -3.33
CA PRO A 79 -8.45 -2.24 -2.33
C PRO A 79 -9.52 -1.45 -1.57
N LEU A 80 -10.58 -1.00 -2.26
CA LEU A 80 -11.69 -0.29 -1.64
C LEU A 80 -12.50 -1.21 -0.73
N SER A 81 -12.76 -2.45 -1.16
CA SER A 81 -13.43 -3.46 -0.33
C SER A 81 -12.65 -3.72 0.95
N LEU A 82 -11.32 -3.82 0.84
CA LEU A 82 -10.46 -4.00 2.00
C LEU A 82 -10.51 -2.80 2.96
N LEU A 83 -10.51 -1.57 2.42
CA LEU A 83 -10.65 -0.35 3.19
C LEU A 83 -11.99 -0.33 3.95
N LEU A 84 -13.09 -0.65 3.27
CA LEU A 84 -14.42 -0.72 3.89
C LEU A 84 -14.48 -1.79 5.00
N LEU A 85 -13.96 -2.99 4.75
CA LEU A 85 -13.89 -4.05 5.75
C LEU A 85 -13.06 -3.64 6.97
N TYR A 86 -11.96 -2.92 6.75
CA TYR A 86 -11.12 -2.40 7.83
C TYR A 86 -11.91 -1.45 8.74
N PHE A 87 -12.76 -0.57 8.17
CA PHE A 87 -13.61 0.33 8.96
C PHE A 87 -14.53 -0.40 9.95
N PHE A 88 -15.11 -1.54 9.55
CA PHE A 88 -15.99 -2.33 10.41
C PHE A 88 -15.26 -3.12 11.49
N THR A 89 -13.94 -3.27 11.38
CA THR A 89 -13.19 -4.27 12.14
C THR A 89 -12.06 -3.68 12.97
N MET A 90 -11.80 -2.39 12.82
CA MET A 90 -10.96 -1.60 13.71
C MET A 90 -11.71 -1.12 14.97
N GLY A 91 -10.97 -0.57 15.93
CA GLY A 91 -11.52 0.00 17.17
C GLY A 91 -11.66 -1.01 18.31
N ASN A 92 -10.96 -2.15 18.25
CA ASN A 92 -10.97 -3.17 19.31
C ASN A 92 -9.99 -2.86 20.46
N GLU A 93 -8.88 -2.17 20.16
CA GLU A 93 -7.84 -1.84 21.11
C GLU A 93 -7.48 -0.35 21.02
N LEU A 94 -7.14 0.25 22.17
CA LEU A 94 -6.61 1.61 22.23
C LEU A 94 -5.09 1.57 22.06
N TYR A 95 -4.59 2.26 21.04
CA TYR A 95 -3.15 2.36 20.80
C TYR A 95 -2.58 3.66 21.37
N LYS A 96 -1.48 3.55 22.12
CA LYS A 96 -0.69 4.70 22.57
C LYS A 96 0.31 5.09 21.48
N TYR A 97 0.27 6.34 21.03
CA TYR A 97 1.22 6.85 20.03
C TYR A 97 2.67 6.78 20.50
N SER A 98 2.91 6.95 21.80
CA SER A 98 4.24 6.82 22.40
C SER A 98 4.85 5.42 22.27
N ASP A 99 4.02 4.38 22.06
CA ASP A 99 4.48 3.00 21.94
C ASP A 99 4.58 2.54 20.48
N LEU A 100 4.46 3.46 19.51
CA LEU A 100 4.52 3.14 18.07
C LEU A 100 5.80 2.38 17.72
N TYR A 101 6.96 2.84 18.22
CA TYR A 101 8.26 2.20 17.99
C TYR A 101 8.38 0.80 18.60
N LYS A 102 7.52 0.43 19.56
CA LYS A 102 7.53 -0.90 20.17
C LYS A 102 6.71 -1.92 19.35
N LYS A 103 5.90 -1.45 18.41
CA LYS A 103 5.03 -2.33 17.61
C LYS A 103 5.80 -2.80 16.39
N SER A 104 5.96 -4.12 16.25
CA SER A 104 6.62 -4.74 15.08
C SER A 104 5.97 -4.37 13.74
N GLY A 105 4.70 -3.95 13.76
CA GLY A 105 3.95 -3.61 12.56
C GLY A 105 4.55 -2.45 11.77
N ILE A 106 5.04 -1.40 12.44
CA ILE A 106 5.60 -0.24 11.72
C ILE A 106 6.85 -0.61 10.93
N TYR A 107 7.71 -1.46 11.49
CA TYR A 107 8.93 -1.93 10.83
C TYR A 107 8.62 -2.81 9.62
N LEU A 108 7.64 -3.71 9.73
CA LEU A 108 7.15 -4.47 8.58
C LEU A 108 6.63 -3.53 7.50
N THR A 109 5.88 -2.50 7.91
CA THR A 109 5.29 -1.54 6.97
C THR A 109 6.37 -0.81 6.16
N ILE A 110 7.45 -0.38 6.81
CA ILE A 110 8.60 0.31 6.19
C ILE A 110 9.46 -0.64 5.35
N LEU A 111 9.65 -1.88 5.81
CA LEU A 111 10.52 -2.84 5.16
C LEU A 111 10.02 -3.21 3.75
N TYR A 112 8.71 -3.34 3.56
CA TYR A 112 8.14 -3.79 2.29
C TYR A 112 8.47 -2.88 1.10
N PRO A 113 8.23 -1.55 1.15
CA PRO A 113 8.58 -0.67 0.03
C PRO A 113 10.07 -0.64 -0.27
N PHE A 114 10.93 -0.80 0.74
CA PHE A 114 12.38 -0.89 0.55
C PHE A 114 12.76 -2.16 -0.23
N LEU A 115 12.24 -3.32 0.18
CA LEU A 115 12.45 -4.58 -0.54
C LEU A 115 11.88 -4.54 -1.97
N TYR A 116 10.70 -3.91 -2.13
CA TYR A 116 10.08 -3.73 -3.44
C TYR A 116 10.94 -2.85 -4.35
N MET A 117 11.51 -1.76 -3.83
CA MET A 117 12.41 -0.89 -4.59
C MET A 117 13.65 -1.65 -5.08
N ILE A 118 14.28 -2.45 -4.22
CA ILE A 118 15.43 -3.31 -4.61
C ILE A 118 15.00 -4.28 -5.71
N TYR A 119 13.85 -4.94 -5.55
CA TYR A 119 13.32 -5.86 -6.55
C TYR A 119 13.10 -5.17 -7.91
N ILE A 120 12.49 -3.98 -7.92
CA ILE A 120 12.26 -3.22 -9.15
C ILE A 120 13.58 -2.80 -9.80
N TYR A 121 14.55 -2.35 -9.00
CA TYR A 121 15.88 -2.01 -9.50
C TYR A 121 16.53 -3.19 -10.21
N LEU A 122 16.62 -4.36 -9.55
CA LEU A 122 17.21 -5.56 -10.14
C LEU A 122 16.47 -6.03 -11.39
N ARG A 123 15.13 -6.01 -11.37
CA ARG A 123 14.30 -6.37 -12.53
C ARG A 123 14.57 -5.45 -13.72
N GLY A 124 14.60 -4.14 -13.50
CA GLY A 124 14.81 -3.17 -14.58
C GLY A 124 16.20 -3.29 -15.19
N GLU A 125 17.24 -3.47 -14.37
CA GLU A 125 18.61 -3.74 -14.86
C GLU A 125 18.69 -5.00 -15.74
N MET A 126 17.98 -6.07 -15.36
CA MET A 126 17.90 -7.28 -16.18
C MET A 126 17.22 -7.01 -17.52
N TYR A 127 16.08 -6.31 -17.51
CA TYR A 127 15.34 -6.00 -18.74
C TYR A 127 16.13 -5.10 -19.68
N MET A 128 16.83 -4.10 -19.14
CA MET A 128 17.69 -3.23 -19.92
C MET A 128 18.85 -4.00 -20.57
N LYS A 129 19.45 -4.98 -19.86
CA LYS A 129 20.48 -5.87 -20.41
C LYS A 129 19.96 -6.73 -21.56
N ASP A 130 18.70 -7.14 -21.48
CA ASP A 130 18.03 -7.94 -22.51
C ASP A 130 17.53 -7.07 -23.69
N GLY A 131 17.70 -5.74 -23.63
CA GLY A 131 17.24 -4.80 -24.67
C GLY A 131 15.77 -4.38 -24.55
N TRP A 132 15.11 -4.71 -23.44
CA TRP A 132 13.70 -4.39 -23.18
C TRP A 132 13.60 -3.04 -22.46
N ILE A 133 13.61 -1.95 -23.23
CA ILE A 133 13.60 -0.57 -22.68
C ILE A 133 12.22 -0.24 -22.09
N GLU A 134 11.13 -0.54 -22.80
CA GLU A 134 9.77 -0.50 -22.28
C GLU A 134 9.30 -1.96 -22.15
N PRO A 135 9.04 -2.54 -20.95
CA PRO A 135 8.57 -1.93 -19.69
C PRO A 135 9.53 -2.19 -18.50
N ALA A 136 10.81 -1.81 -18.63
CA ALA A 136 11.83 -2.05 -17.61
C ALA A 136 11.40 -1.49 -16.23
N TRP A 137 10.88 -0.27 -16.24
CA TRP A 137 10.45 0.46 -15.05
C TRP A 137 8.93 0.49 -14.94
N PRO A 138 8.34 0.15 -13.78
CA PRO A 138 6.89 0.10 -13.61
C PRO A 138 6.25 1.49 -13.43
N TYR A 139 7.03 2.49 -12.99
CA TYR A 139 6.58 3.85 -12.75
C TYR A 139 7.69 4.84 -13.11
N PRO A 140 7.35 6.06 -13.58
CA PRO A 140 8.34 7.07 -13.93
C PRO A 140 9.26 7.47 -12.77
N PHE A 141 8.72 7.57 -11.54
CA PHE A 141 9.52 7.88 -10.36
C PHE A 141 10.45 6.73 -9.93
N LEU A 142 10.28 5.52 -10.50
CA LEU A 142 11.16 4.37 -10.33
C LEU A 142 12.02 4.11 -11.58
N ASP A 143 12.05 5.03 -12.54
CA ASP A 143 13.04 5.00 -13.62
C ASP A 143 14.41 5.37 -13.03
N PHE A 144 15.21 4.34 -12.76
CA PHE A 144 16.55 4.51 -12.20
C PHE A 144 17.61 4.85 -13.26
N SER A 145 17.26 4.72 -14.56
CA SER A 145 18.07 5.19 -15.68
C SER A 145 17.93 6.69 -15.87
N ASN A 146 16.73 7.23 -15.63
CA ASN A 146 16.41 8.65 -15.73
C ASN A 146 15.77 9.17 -14.42
N PRO A 147 16.55 9.29 -13.33
CA PRO A 147 16.00 9.75 -12.05
C PRO A 147 15.42 11.16 -12.18
N PHE A 148 14.29 11.40 -11.50
CA PHE A 148 13.64 12.72 -11.50
C PHE A 148 14.52 13.84 -10.95
N ILE A 149 15.43 13.52 -10.03
CA ILE A 149 16.32 14.49 -9.39
C ILE A 149 17.70 13.86 -9.20
N GLY A 150 18.74 14.62 -9.56
CA GLY A 150 20.14 14.21 -9.40
C GLY A 150 20.61 13.25 -10.51
N THR A 151 21.87 12.85 -10.43
CA THR A 151 22.51 11.96 -11.41
C THR A 151 22.97 10.62 -10.82
N SER A 152 22.90 10.47 -9.49
CA SER A 152 23.32 9.25 -8.79
C SER A 152 22.10 8.39 -8.46
N THR A 153 22.01 7.20 -9.07
CA THR A 153 20.97 6.20 -8.79
C THR A 153 20.90 5.83 -7.31
N ILE A 154 22.06 5.62 -6.67
CA ILE A 154 22.12 5.25 -5.25
C ILE A 154 21.55 6.37 -4.37
N LEU A 155 21.94 7.61 -4.63
CA LEU A 155 21.44 8.75 -3.85
C LEU A 155 19.95 8.96 -4.07
N TYR A 156 19.46 8.75 -5.30
CA TYR A 156 18.04 8.82 -5.63
C TYR A 156 17.23 7.71 -4.91
N MET A 157 17.74 6.47 -4.87
CA MET A 157 17.12 5.38 -4.10
C MET A 157 17.08 5.66 -2.59
N LEU A 158 18.13 6.28 -2.04
CA LEU A 158 18.13 6.73 -0.64
C LEU A 158 17.08 7.81 -0.38
N LEU A 159 16.97 8.81 -1.28
CA LEU A 159 15.96 9.85 -1.21
C LEU A 159 14.54 9.25 -1.22
N LEU A 160 14.26 8.35 -2.18
CA LEU A 160 12.98 7.65 -2.25
C LEU A 160 12.68 6.88 -0.96
N THR A 161 13.69 6.19 -0.40
CA THR A 161 13.52 5.47 0.87
C THR A 161 13.10 6.40 2.00
N VAL A 162 13.71 7.57 2.12
CA VAL A 162 13.34 8.56 3.15
C VAL A 162 11.92 9.08 2.92
N VAL A 163 11.58 9.48 1.70
CA VAL A 163 10.25 10.02 1.34
C VAL A 163 9.16 8.99 1.63
N PHE A 164 9.34 7.74 1.16
CA PHE A 164 8.38 6.67 1.40
C PHE A 164 8.30 6.29 2.89
N THR A 165 9.40 6.31 3.63
CA THR A 165 9.38 6.05 5.08
C THR A 165 8.54 7.07 5.82
N VAL A 166 8.73 8.37 5.53
CA VAL A 166 7.92 9.45 6.11
C VAL A 166 6.45 9.25 5.75
N TRP A 167 6.16 8.97 4.47
CA TRP A 167 4.79 8.75 4.01
C TRP A 167 4.12 7.55 4.69
N ILE A 168 4.81 6.41 4.80
CA ILE A 168 4.36 5.21 5.50
C ILE A 168 4.02 5.50 6.96
N ILE A 169 4.90 6.23 7.66
CA ILE A 169 4.71 6.59 9.07
C ILE A 169 3.46 7.47 9.20
N LEU A 170 3.30 8.47 8.34
CA LEU A 170 2.11 9.34 8.34
C LEU A 170 0.82 8.53 8.14
N HIS A 171 0.78 7.62 7.16
CA HIS A 171 -0.36 6.73 6.97
C HIS A 171 -0.60 5.84 8.20
N HIS A 172 0.45 5.32 8.82
CA HIS A 172 0.30 4.44 9.98
C HIS A 172 -0.28 5.20 11.18
N VAL A 173 0.21 6.42 11.42
CA VAL A 173 -0.32 7.31 12.48
C VAL A 173 -1.77 7.68 12.18
N PHE A 174 -2.13 7.94 10.91
CA PHE A 174 -3.51 8.19 10.50
C PHE A 174 -4.43 6.99 10.78
N LEU A 175 -4.00 5.77 10.46
CA LEU A 175 -4.75 4.55 10.75
C LEU A 175 -4.96 4.34 12.26
N LEU A 176 -3.94 4.63 13.09
CA LEU A 176 -4.06 4.60 14.54
C LEU A 176 -5.06 5.63 15.05
N PHE A 177 -5.04 6.83 14.48
CA PHE A 177 -6.00 7.88 14.80
C PHE A 177 -7.45 7.45 14.51
N LEU A 178 -7.71 6.88 13.33
CA LEU A 178 -9.03 6.36 12.98
C LEU A 178 -9.47 5.24 13.93
N ASN A 179 -8.59 4.27 14.20
CA ASN A 179 -8.88 3.18 15.13
C ASN A 179 -9.23 3.71 16.54
N ASN A 180 -8.40 4.62 17.07
CA ASN A 180 -8.59 5.17 18.42
C ASN A 180 -9.88 6.02 18.52
N THR A 181 -10.25 6.71 17.45
CA THR A 181 -11.49 7.49 17.37
C THR A 181 -12.71 6.58 17.43
N LEU A 182 -12.69 5.46 16.70
CA LEU A 182 -13.76 4.47 16.75
C LEU A 182 -13.82 3.73 18.10
N PHE A 183 -12.67 3.33 18.65
CA PHE A 183 -12.60 2.73 19.99
C PHE A 183 -13.31 3.59 21.03
N LYS A 184 -12.99 4.90 21.06
CA LYS A 184 -13.63 5.88 21.96
C LYS A 184 -15.12 6.01 21.69
N SER A 185 -15.55 6.01 20.44
CA SER A 185 -16.96 6.13 20.07
C SER A 185 -17.79 4.93 20.53
N PHE A 186 -17.26 3.71 20.39
CA PHE A 186 -17.92 2.49 20.88
C PHE A 186 -17.99 2.45 22.41
N HIS A 187 -16.91 2.80 23.10
CA HIS A 187 -16.89 2.78 24.57
C HIS A 187 -17.68 3.93 25.22
N LYS A 188 -17.82 5.08 24.54
CA LYS A 188 -18.71 6.17 24.98
C LYS A 188 -20.19 5.77 24.87
N LYS A 189 -20.58 5.01 23.84
CA LYS A 189 -21.95 4.48 23.69
C LYS A 189 -22.30 3.46 24.77
N ILE A 190 -21.38 2.58 25.14
CA ILE A 190 -21.61 1.57 26.19
C ILE A 190 -21.89 2.24 27.55
N LYS A 191 -21.13 3.30 27.90
CA LYS A 191 -21.36 4.06 29.14
C LYS A 191 -22.66 4.87 29.17
N HIS A 192 -23.29 5.15 28.03
CA HIS A 192 -24.53 5.92 27.99
C HIS A 192 -25.78 5.04 27.99
N ASN A 193 -25.63 3.76 27.62
CA ASN A 193 -26.71 2.75 27.61
C ASN A 193 -26.69 1.86 28.87
N GLN A 194 -25.87 2.19 29.87
CA GLN A 194 -25.87 1.63 31.22
C GLN A 194 -26.35 2.71 32.18
#